data_AF-A0AA35WY19-F1
#
_entry.id   AF-A0AA35WY19-F1
#
_cell.length_a   1.000
_cell.length_b   1.000
_cell.length_c   1.000
_cell.angle_alpha   90.00
_cell.angle_beta   90.00
_cell.angle_gamma   90.00
#
_symmetry.space_group_name_H-M   'P 1'
#
loop_
_entity.id
_entity.type
_entity.pdbx_description
1 polymer ?
#
loop_
_entity_poly.entity_id
_entity_poly.type
_entity_poly.pdbx_seq_one_letter_code
_entity_poly.pdbx_strand_id
1 'polypeptide(L)'
;MARQKRALKLPLPDGSFDCWAYMACNETVLAIMSRVNPDTLVDSTTSLLLVRAQLWHYALEKLHYIGGLCGLMPGNKAIEQNTSLIHTLINGISPVPFEVSSKEMVEDQGRKLRDILISKDSFKQAYLMLGEMVIGAFKHAGRRRMAFRVGTKMAKFHRSVGERKSALLLHIFSHWLLSAIRKKSYEQRLGAKSN
;
A
#
# COMPACT_ATOMS: atom_id res chain seq x y z
N MET A 1 12.95 -10.57 -6.87
CA MET A 1 12.12 -10.57 -8.10
C MET A 1 12.89 -10.65 -9.42
N ALA A 2 14.17 -10.27 -9.50
CA ALA A 2 14.97 -10.44 -10.72
C ALA A 2 15.03 -11.90 -11.25
N ARG A 3 14.86 -12.89 -10.37
CA ARG A 3 14.84 -14.33 -10.71
C ARG A 3 13.64 -14.77 -11.55
N GLN A 4 12.43 -14.28 -11.30
CA GLN A 4 11.23 -14.69 -12.05
C GLN A 4 11.17 -14.05 -13.44
N LYS A 5 11.52 -12.77 -13.59
CA LYS A 5 11.65 -12.10 -14.90
C LYS A 5 12.66 -12.82 -15.82
N ARG A 6 13.77 -13.32 -15.26
CA ARG A 6 14.76 -14.13 -16.00
C ARG A 6 14.24 -15.49 -16.47
N ALA A 7 13.32 -16.09 -15.73
CA ALA A 7 12.85 -17.46 -16.01
C ALA A 7 11.86 -17.52 -17.18
N LEU A 8 11.02 -16.48 -17.36
CA LEU A 8 9.94 -16.50 -18.36
C LEU A 8 10.28 -15.87 -19.71
N LYS A 9 11.38 -15.12 -19.86
CA LYS A 9 11.78 -14.42 -21.12
C LYS A 9 10.62 -13.69 -21.85
N LEU A 10 9.56 -13.31 -21.14
CA LEU A 10 8.44 -12.59 -21.74
C LEU A 10 8.82 -11.11 -21.90
N PRO A 11 8.58 -10.49 -23.07
CA PRO A 11 8.77 -9.06 -23.26
C PRO A 11 7.66 -8.31 -22.53
N LEU A 12 7.77 -8.20 -21.21
CA LEU A 12 6.84 -7.44 -20.39
C LEU A 12 7.39 -6.04 -20.12
N PRO A 13 6.55 -4.99 -20.26
CA PRO A 13 6.94 -3.64 -19.86
C PRO A 13 7.31 -3.60 -18.37
N ASP A 14 8.20 -2.67 -18.03
CA ASP A 14 8.54 -2.46 -16.62
C ASP A 14 7.33 -1.96 -15.84
N GLY A 15 7.13 -2.52 -14.65
CA GLY A 15 5.95 -2.25 -13.82
C GLY A 15 4.75 -3.15 -14.06
N SER A 16 4.68 -3.96 -15.14
CA SER A 16 3.52 -4.84 -15.39
C SER A 16 3.27 -5.84 -14.26
N PHE A 17 4.34 -6.47 -13.75
CA PHE A 17 4.22 -7.37 -12.61
C PHE A 17 3.81 -6.64 -11.33
N ASP A 18 4.28 -5.40 -11.15
CA ASP A 18 3.94 -4.61 -9.98
C ASP A 18 2.47 -4.16 -10.03
N CYS A 19 1.94 -3.85 -11.21
CA CYS A 19 0.50 -3.61 -11.44
C CYS A 19 -0.33 -4.84 -11.04
N TRP A 20 0.06 -6.03 -11.53
CA TRP A 20 -0.61 -7.28 -11.15
C TRP A 20 -0.54 -7.54 -9.65
N ALA A 21 0.63 -7.40 -9.04
CA ALA A 21 0.82 -7.61 -7.61
C ALA A 21 -0.01 -6.63 -6.77
N TYR A 22 -0.12 -5.37 -7.19
CA TYR A 22 -0.99 -4.37 -6.56
C TYR A 22 -2.46 -4.80 -6.60
N MET A 23 -2.98 -5.17 -7.77
CA MET A 23 -4.37 -5.59 -7.93
C MET A 23 -4.66 -6.84 -7.11
N ALA A 24 -3.81 -7.87 -7.22
CA ALA A 24 -3.96 -9.13 -6.51
C ALA A 24 -3.98 -8.94 -4.98
N CYS A 25 -3.17 -8.02 -4.43
CA CYS A 25 -3.20 -7.74 -2.99
C CYS A 25 -4.52 -7.11 -2.55
N ASN A 26 -5.06 -6.16 -3.32
CA ASN A 26 -6.32 -5.52 -2.99
C ASN A 26 -7.50 -6.50 -3.13
N GLU A 27 -7.53 -7.29 -4.20
CA GLU A 27 -8.49 -8.40 -4.37
C GLU A 27 -8.44 -9.39 -3.20
N THR A 28 -7.24 -9.82 -2.81
CA THR A 28 -7.07 -10.77 -1.71
C THR A 28 -7.57 -10.18 -0.40
N VAL A 29 -7.29 -8.90 -0.12
CA VAL A 29 -7.81 -8.24 1.08
C VAL A 29 -9.33 -8.14 1.04
N LEU A 30 -9.93 -7.78 -0.09
CA LEU A 30 -11.39 -7.74 -0.25
C LEU A 30 -12.02 -9.13 -0.02
N ALA A 31 -11.41 -10.18 -0.58
CA ALA A 31 -11.87 -11.56 -0.39
C ALA A 31 -11.71 -12.04 1.06
N ILE A 32 -10.65 -11.63 1.76
CA ILE A 32 -10.51 -11.88 3.20
C ILE A 32 -11.61 -11.15 3.96
N MET A 33 -11.89 -9.89 3.62
CA MET A 33 -12.90 -9.07 4.32
C MET A 33 -14.33 -9.55 4.08
N SER A 34 -14.65 -10.13 2.92
CA SER A 34 -15.99 -10.68 2.64
C SER A 34 -16.25 -12.02 3.32
N ARG A 35 -15.20 -12.80 3.63
CA ARG A 35 -15.31 -14.14 4.22
C ARG A 35 -15.16 -14.17 5.74
N VAL A 36 -14.75 -13.07 6.35
CA VAL A 36 -14.43 -12.98 7.78
C VAL A 36 -15.56 -12.26 8.52
N ASN A 37 -16.36 -13.01 9.27
CA ASN A 37 -17.35 -12.43 10.18
C ASN A 37 -16.63 -11.81 11.40
N PRO A 38 -16.89 -10.53 11.73
CA PRO A 38 -16.21 -9.82 12.82
C PRO A 38 -16.40 -10.48 14.20
N ASP A 39 -17.49 -11.24 14.38
CA ASP A 39 -17.87 -11.83 15.66
C ASP A 39 -17.27 -13.22 15.93
N THR A 40 -16.69 -13.88 14.92
CA THR A 40 -16.31 -15.32 15.01
C THR A 40 -14.84 -15.61 15.32
N LEU A 41 -13.98 -14.60 15.48
CA LEU A 41 -12.53 -14.83 15.49
C LEU A 41 -11.87 -14.07 16.64
N VAL A 42 -11.87 -14.62 17.85
CA VAL A 42 -11.22 -13.97 19.00
C VAL A 42 -9.68 -14.16 18.96
N ASP A 43 -9.17 -15.25 18.39
CA ASP A 43 -7.72 -15.55 18.35
C ASP A 43 -7.05 -15.35 16.98
N SER A 44 -7.74 -15.70 15.90
CA SER A 44 -7.28 -15.55 14.50
C SER A 44 -7.41 -14.12 13.97
N THR A 45 -8.10 -13.23 14.68
CA THR A 45 -8.17 -11.81 14.32
C THR A 45 -6.79 -11.17 14.33
N THR A 46 -5.90 -11.50 15.27
CA THR A 46 -4.56 -10.88 15.29
C THR A 46 -3.70 -11.28 14.08
N SER A 47 -3.77 -12.55 13.64
CA SER A 47 -3.03 -13.02 12.47
C SER A 47 -3.61 -12.50 11.16
N LEU A 48 -4.95 -12.51 11.01
CA LEU A 48 -5.63 -11.97 9.83
C LEU A 48 -5.47 -10.45 9.70
N LEU A 49 -5.56 -9.70 10.81
CA LEU A 49 -5.27 -8.26 10.84
C LEU A 49 -3.84 -7.96 10.38
N LEU A 50 -2.88 -8.81 10.77
CA LEU A 50 -1.49 -8.68 10.37
C LEU A 50 -1.29 -9.00 8.88
N VAL A 51 -1.86 -10.09 8.39
CA VAL A 51 -1.80 -10.47 6.96
C VAL A 51 -2.40 -9.36 6.11
N ARG A 52 -3.56 -8.82 6.49
CA ARG A 52 -4.18 -7.66 5.83
C ARG A 52 -3.24 -6.45 5.80
N ALA A 53 -2.64 -6.10 6.94
CA ALA A 53 -1.71 -4.97 7.02
C ALA A 53 -0.48 -5.18 6.13
N GLN A 54 0.04 -6.40 6.04
CA GLN A 54 1.17 -6.75 5.19
C GLN A 54 0.83 -6.69 3.70
N LEU A 55 -0.35 -7.19 3.29
CA LEU A 55 -0.83 -7.12 1.91
C LEU A 55 -1.00 -5.68 1.45
N TRP A 56 -1.66 -4.83 2.24
CA TRP A 56 -1.78 -3.41 1.91
C TRP A 56 -0.43 -2.70 1.92
N HIS A 57 0.47 -3.04 2.84
CA HIS A 57 1.82 -2.46 2.84
C HIS A 57 2.58 -2.79 1.56
N TYR A 58 2.50 -4.04 1.12
CA TYR A 58 3.12 -4.49 -0.11
C TYR A 58 2.46 -3.82 -1.34
N ALA A 59 1.13 -3.71 -1.37
CA ALA A 59 0.42 -2.94 -2.40
C ALA A 59 0.90 -1.48 -2.45
N LEU A 60 1.09 -0.82 -1.29
CA LEU A 60 1.61 0.54 -1.21
C LEU A 60 3.06 0.65 -1.75
N GLU A 61 3.90 -0.35 -1.51
CA GLU A 61 5.25 -0.41 -2.09
C GLU A 61 5.22 -0.59 -3.61
N LYS A 62 4.30 -1.40 -4.12
CA LYS A 62 4.10 -1.58 -5.56
C LYS A 62 3.58 -0.33 -6.22
N LEU A 63 2.58 0.32 -5.63
CA LEU A 63 2.06 1.58 -6.11
C LEU A 63 3.13 2.69 -6.12
N HIS A 64 3.98 2.73 -5.09
CA HIS A 64 5.13 3.66 -5.07
C HIS A 64 6.11 3.43 -6.22
N TYR A 65 6.43 2.17 -6.51
CA TYR A 65 7.34 1.81 -7.59
C TYR A 65 6.75 2.15 -8.96
N ILE A 66 5.49 1.81 -9.20
CA ILE A 66 4.76 2.16 -10.43
C ILE A 66 4.72 3.68 -10.60
N GLY A 67 4.37 4.43 -9.54
CA GLY A 67 4.37 5.88 -9.60
C GLY A 67 5.74 6.49 -9.90
N GLY A 68 6.82 5.85 -9.46
CA GLY A 68 8.19 6.22 -9.81
C GLY A 68 8.47 6.04 -11.30
N LEU A 69 8.17 4.84 -11.84
CA LEU A 69 8.34 4.51 -13.26
C LEU A 69 7.51 5.43 -14.17
N CYS A 70 6.26 5.68 -13.78
CA CYS A 70 5.32 6.51 -14.53
C CYS A 70 5.53 8.02 -14.32
N GLY A 71 6.53 8.45 -13.52
CA GLY A 71 6.77 9.87 -13.25
C GLY A 71 5.63 10.57 -12.51
N LEU A 72 4.78 9.83 -11.79
CA LEU A 72 3.64 10.31 -11.02
C LEU A 72 4.03 10.77 -9.61
N MET A 73 5.22 10.40 -9.14
CA MET A 73 5.74 10.82 -7.83
C MET A 73 6.03 12.34 -7.79
N PRO A 74 5.83 13.00 -6.64
CA PRO A 74 6.16 14.41 -6.46
C PRO A 74 7.66 14.65 -6.67
N GLY A 75 7.99 15.70 -7.42
CA GLY A 75 9.37 16.04 -7.81
C GLY A 75 9.81 15.44 -9.15
N ASN A 76 9.09 14.46 -9.71
CA ASN A 76 9.39 13.95 -11.05
C ASN A 76 8.77 14.84 -12.13
N LYS A 77 9.60 15.35 -13.04
CA LYS A 77 9.13 15.96 -14.30
C LYS A 77 8.60 14.84 -15.19
N ALA A 78 7.42 15.04 -15.79
CA ALA A 78 6.88 14.06 -16.73
C ALA A 78 7.76 14.08 -17.99
N ILE A 79 8.31 12.92 -18.36
CA ILE A 79 9.06 12.73 -19.60
C ILE A 79 8.14 11.95 -20.55
N GLU A 80 8.23 12.16 -21.86
CA GLU A 80 7.38 11.49 -22.87
C GLU A 80 7.40 9.95 -22.72
N GLN A 81 8.54 9.37 -22.35
CA GLN A 81 8.70 7.93 -22.06
C GLN A 81 7.81 7.44 -20.90
N ASN A 82 7.49 8.30 -19.94
CA ASN A 82 6.63 7.95 -18.82
C ASN A 82 5.17 7.87 -19.27
N THR A 83 4.75 8.78 -20.15
CA THR A 83 3.39 8.81 -20.70
C THR A 83 3.14 7.58 -21.58
N SER A 84 4.08 7.23 -22.46
CA SER A 84 3.96 6.01 -23.27
C SER A 84 3.90 4.75 -22.40
N LEU A 85 4.72 4.68 -21.34
CA LEU A 85 4.68 3.58 -20.37
C LEU A 85 3.32 3.49 -19.66
N ILE A 86 2.76 4.61 -19.21
CA ILE A 86 1.42 4.64 -18.59
C ILE A 86 0.38 4.04 -19.56
N HIS A 87 0.38 4.46 -20.83
CA HIS A 87 -0.53 3.90 -21.83
C HIS A 87 -0.32 2.40 -22.06
N THR A 88 0.93 1.94 -22.16
CA THR A 88 1.24 0.51 -22.30
C THR A 88 0.73 -0.29 -21.10
N LEU A 89 0.95 0.20 -19.88
CA LEU A 89 0.49 -0.45 -18.66
C LEU A 89 -1.04 -0.48 -18.57
N ILE A 90 -1.71 0.65 -18.86
CA ILE A 90 -3.18 0.74 -18.86
C ILE A 90 -3.78 -0.21 -19.88
N ASN A 91 -3.23 -0.29 -21.09
CA ASN A 91 -3.70 -1.20 -22.13
C ASN A 91 -3.46 -2.67 -21.79
N GLY A 92 -2.42 -2.96 -21.00
CA GLY A 92 -2.14 -4.31 -20.48
C GLY A 92 -3.08 -4.73 -19.34
N ILE A 93 -3.76 -3.79 -18.68
CA ILE A 93 -4.78 -4.08 -17.66
C ILE A 93 -6.09 -4.37 -18.41
N SER A 94 -6.30 -5.64 -18.76
CA SER A 94 -7.50 -6.08 -19.49
C SER A 94 -8.77 -5.55 -18.83
N PRO A 95 -9.74 -5.01 -19.59
CA PRO A 95 -11.11 -4.98 -19.11
C PRO A 95 -11.54 -6.43 -18.93
N VAL A 96 -11.97 -6.81 -17.73
CA VAL A 96 -12.40 -8.18 -17.46
C VAL A 96 -13.63 -8.46 -18.33
N PRO A 97 -13.63 -9.45 -19.25
CA PRO A 97 -14.87 -9.92 -19.85
C PRO A 97 -15.70 -10.55 -18.75
N PHE A 98 -16.82 -9.93 -18.42
CA PHE A 98 -17.74 -10.41 -17.40
C PHE A 98 -18.43 -11.69 -17.88
N GLU A 99 -17.83 -12.84 -17.60
CA GLU A 99 -18.51 -14.15 -17.62
C GLU A 99 -18.20 -14.94 -16.34
N VAL A 100 -18.29 -14.27 -15.19
CA VAL A 100 -18.40 -14.98 -13.90
C VAL A 100 -19.72 -14.59 -13.28
N SER A 101 -20.70 -15.45 -13.53
CA SER A 101 -22.01 -15.49 -12.90
C SER A 101 -21.85 -15.71 -11.39
N SER A 102 -21.68 -14.62 -10.65
CA SER A 102 -21.98 -14.58 -9.21
C SER A 102 -22.22 -13.14 -8.80
N LYS A 103 -23.45 -12.89 -8.35
CA LYS A 103 -23.90 -11.66 -7.68
C LYS A 103 -22.99 -11.33 -6.48
N GLU A 104 -21.90 -10.65 -6.71
CA GLU A 104 -21.21 -9.89 -5.68
C GLU A 104 -20.40 -8.82 -6.42
N MET A 105 -20.54 -7.59 -5.96
CA MET A 105 -20.01 -6.37 -6.57
C MET A 105 -18.49 -6.34 -6.36
N VAL A 106 -17.75 -7.27 -6.99
CA VAL A 106 -16.29 -7.29 -6.97
C VAL A 106 -15.84 -6.07 -7.74
N GLU A 107 -15.49 -5.01 -7.02
CA GLU A 107 -14.95 -3.80 -7.60
C GLU A 107 -13.74 -4.15 -8.48
N ASP A 108 -13.83 -3.84 -9.77
CA ASP A 108 -12.77 -4.06 -10.76
C ASP A 108 -11.49 -3.34 -10.32
N GLN A 109 -10.54 -4.07 -9.73
CA GLN A 109 -9.25 -3.53 -9.30
C GLN A 109 -8.43 -3.04 -10.49
N GLY A 110 -8.67 -3.61 -11.67
CA GLY A 110 -8.10 -3.15 -12.93
C GLY A 110 -8.60 -1.74 -13.26
N ARG A 111 -9.91 -1.49 -13.18
CA ARG A 111 -10.47 -0.14 -13.35
C ARG A 111 -9.90 0.84 -12.34
N LYS A 112 -9.87 0.48 -11.06
CA LYS A 112 -9.29 1.33 -10.01
C LYS A 112 -7.84 1.68 -10.31
N LEU A 113 -7.02 0.69 -10.69
CA LEU A 113 -5.62 0.95 -11.03
C LEU A 113 -5.48 1.85 -12.26
N ARG A 114 -6.31 1.66 -13.30
CA ARG A 114 -6.32 2.57 -14.45
C ARG A 114 -6.61 4.01 -14.02
N ASP A 115 -7.66 4.22 -13.23
CA ASP A 115 -8.06 5.56 -12.74
C ASP A 115 -6.95 6.24 -11.92
N ILE A 116 -6.22 5.45 -11.12
CA ILE A 116 -5.08 5.90 -10.34
C ILE A 116 -3.92 6.35 -11.23
N LEU A 117 -3.69 5.71 -12.38
CA LEU A 117 -2.55 6.01 -13.27
C LEU A 117 -2.82 7.12 -14.27
N ILE A 118 -4.08 7.53 -14.47
CA ILE A 118 -4.46 8.57 -15.44
C ILE A 118 -3.88 9.95 -15.08
N SER A 119 -3.77 10.29 -13.79
CA SER A 119 -3.36 11.63 -13.36
C SER A 119 -2.44 11.57 -12.14
N LYS A 120 -1.56 12.57 -12.03
CA LYS A 120 -0.75 12.80 -10.82
C LYS A 120 -1.63 13.06 -9.60
N ASP A 121 -2.79 13.70 -9.77
CA ASP A 121 -3.69 13.99 -8.66
C ASP A 121 -4.46 12.75 -8.20
N SER A 122 -4.97 11.93 -9.13
CA SER A 122 -5.62 10.66 -8.77
C SER A 122 -4.62 9.71 -8.12
N PHE A 123 -3.40 9.62 -8.65
CA PHE A 123 -2.30 8.89 -8.04
C PHE A 123 -2.00 9.37 -6.61
N LYS A 124 -1.84 10.68 -6.43
CA LYS A 124 -1.55 11.30 -5.13
C LYS A 124 -2.61 10.95 -4.10
N GLN A 125 -3.89 11.11 -4.43
CA GLN A 125 -5.00 10.80 -3.53
C GLN A 125 -5.01 9.33 -3.14
N ALA A 126 -4.90 8.43 -4.12
CA ALA A 126 -4.89 6.99 -3.88
C ALA A 126 -3.68 6.53 -3.06
N TYR A 127 -2.50 7.11 -3.33
CA TYR A 127 -1.26 6.79 -2.61
C TYR A 127 -1.35 7.18 -1.13
N LEU A 128 -1.87 8.38 -0.85
CA LEU A 128 -2.05 8.88 0.51
C LEU A 128 -3.12 8.09 1.26
N MET A 129 -4.28 7.86 0.64
CA MET A 129 -5.36 7.07 1.22
C MET A 129 -4.89 5.65 1.57
N LEU A 130 -4.18 4.98 0.65
CA LEU A 130 -3.62 3.66 0.92
C LEU A 130 -2.56 3.69 2.03
N GLY A 131 -1.73 4.74 2.08
CA GLY A 131 -0.78 4.98 3.16
C GLY A 131 -1.44 5.08 4.54
N GLU A 132 -2.52 5.84 4.64
CA GLU A 132 -3.31 5.98 5.87
C GLU A 132 -3.95 4.67 6.29
N MET A 133 -4.54 3.93 5.34
CA MET A 133 -5.09 2.60 5.59
C MET A 133 -4.03 1.62 6.13
N VAL A 134 -2.83 1.63 5.55
CA VAL A 134 -1.70 0.79 6.02
C VAL A 134 -1.28 1.17 7.44
N ILE A 135 -1.17 2.47 7.74
CA ILE A 135 -0.82 2.95 9.09
C ILE A 135 -1.89 2.49 10.09
N GLY A 136 -3.17 2.66 9.76
CA GLY A 136 -4.31 2.18 10.55
C GLY A 136 -4.25 0.68 10.79
N ALA A 137 -4.07 -0.10 9.73
CA ALA A 137 -4.00 -1.56 9.80
C ALA A 137 -2.86 -2.05 10.70
N PHE A 138 -1.66 -1.48 10.58
CA PHE A 138 -0.55 -1.84 11.48
C PHE A 138 -0.77 -1.39 12.93
N LYS A 139 -1.48 -0.28 13.17
CA LYS A 139 -1.87 0.12 14.53
C LYS A 139 -2.83 -0.89 15.14
N HIS A 140 -3.88 -1.29 14.40
CA HIS A 140 -4.85 -2.29 14.85
C HIS A 140 -4.21 -3.67 15.05
N ALA A 141 -3.26 -4.06 14.22
CA ALA A 141 -2.48 -5.28 14.40
C ALA A 141 -1.39 -5.20 15.50
N GLY A 142 -1.33 -4.11 16.28
CA GLY A 142 -0.34 -3.92 17.34
C GLY A 142 1.11 -3.69 16.87
N ARG A 143 1.36 -3.57 15.56
CA ARG A 143 2.69 -3.38 14.95
C ARG A 143 3.07 -1.91 14.85
N ARG A 144 3.18 -1.24 16.01
CA ARG A 144 3.52 0.19 16.13
C ARG A 144 4.77 0.62 15.35
N ARG A 145 5.83 -0.19 15.34
CA ARG A 145 7.07 0.11 14.58
C ARG A 145 6.83 0.17 13.07
N MET A 146 5.95 -0.68 12.54
CA MET A 146 5.61 -0.69 11.10
C MET A 146 4.75 0.52 10.75
N ALA A 147 3.73 0.80 11.56
CA ALA A 147 2.92 2.01 11.44
C ALA A 147 3.80 3.29 11.44
N PHE A 148 4.80 3.35 12.32
CA PHE A 148 5.76 4.44 12.34
C PHE A 148 6.55 4.56 11.02
N ARG A 149 7.15 3.48 10.52
CA ARG A 149 7.95 3.50 9.28
C ARG A 149 7.12 3.99 8.09
N VAL A 150 5.88 3.52 7.96
CA VAL A 150 4.97 3.94 6.89
C VAL A 150 4.58 5.41 7.09
N GLY A 151 4.25 5.82 8.32
CA GLY A 151 3.95 7.22 8.66
C GLY A 151 5.08 8.19 8.31
N THR A 152 6.34 7.83 8.58
CA THR A 152 7.50 8.64 8.17
C THR A 152 7.61 8.74 6.64
N LYS A 153 7.33 7.67 5.90
CA LYS A 153 7.31 7.68 4.43
C LYS A 153 6.22 8.61 3.91
N MET A 154 5.02 8.56 4.48
CA MET A 154 3.91 9.45 4.11
C MET A 154 4.20 10.91 4.45
N ALA A 155 4.79 11.20 5.62
CA ALA A 155 5.19 12.56 5.99
C ALA A 155 6.19 13.18 4.99
N LYS A 156 7.16 12.39 4.52
CA LYS A 156 8.09 12.82 3.46
C LYS A 156 7.35 13.12 2.15
N PHE A 157 6.38 12.29 1.79
CA PHE A 157 5.56 12.49 0.61
C PHE A 157 4.71 13.78 0.69
N HIS A 158 3.99 14.02 1.79
CA HIS A 158 3.25 15.28 1.99
C HIS A 158 4.17 16.51 1.95
N ARG A 159 5.38 16.41 2.51
CA ARG A 159 6.38 17.48 2.43
C ARG A 159 6.76 17.78 0.98
N SER A 160 6.97 16.76 0.16
CA SER A 160 7.29 16.94 -1.27
C SER A 160 6.13 17.48 -2.11
N VAL A 161 4.88 17.29 -1.68
CA VAL A 161 3.68 17.87 -2.31
C VAL A 161 3.45 19.33 -1.90
N GLY A 162 4.09 19.80 -0.81
CA GLY A 162 3.92 21.16 -0.29
C GLY A 162 2.89 21.28 0.84
N GLU A 163 2.24 20.18 1.23
CA GLU A 163 1.28 20.12 2.32
C GLU A 163 1.97 20.09 3.70
N ARG A 164 2.54 21.22 4.08
CA ARG A 164 3.37 21.35 5.30
C ARG A 164 2.62 20.97 6.59
N LYS A 165 1.31 21.26 6.68
CA LYS A 165 0.48 20.97 7.87
C LYS A 165 0.32 19.45 8.08
N SER A 166 -0.11 18.73 7.05
CA SER A 166 -0.25 17.26 7.09
C SER A 166 1.08 16.57 7.37
N ALA A 167 2.17 17.06 6.76
CA ALA A 167 3.52 16.55 7.00
C ALA A 167 3.97 16.73 8.47
N LEU A 168 3.68 17.88 9.08
CA LEU A 168 4.02 18.15 10.49
C LEU A 168 3.22 17.25 11.44
N LEU A 169 1.91 17.08 11.21
CA LEU A 169 1.06 16.22 12.03
C LEU A 169 1.54 14.76 12.00
N LEU A 170 1.85 14.24 10.82
CA LEU A 170 2.41 12.88 10.69
C LEU A 170 3.79 12.76 11.34
N HIS A 171 4.62 13.80 11.26
CA HIS A 171 5.92 13.80 11.92
C HIS A 171 5.79 13.78 13.45
N ILE A 172 4.94 14.63 14.02
CA ILE A 172 4.66 14.67 15.46
C ILE A 172 4.07 13.34 15.93
N PHE A 173 3.08 12.82 15.20
CA PHE A 173 2.47 11.52 15.48
C PHE A 173 3.51 10.40 15.46
N SER A 174 4.41 10.41 14.47
CA SER A 174 5.48 9.43 14.35
C SER A 174 6.45 9.52 15.53
N HIS A 175 6.84 10.73 15.93
CA HIS A 175 7.71 10.96 17.08
C HIS A 175 7.07 10.49 18.39
N TRP A 176 5.79 10.80 18.60
CA TRP A 176 5.03 10.29 19.73
C TRP A 176 5.00 8.76 19.76
N LEU A 177 4.80 8.12 18.60
CA LEU A 177 4.79 6.66 18.48
C LEU A 177 6.15 6.05 18.86
N LEU A 178 7.26 6.68 18.47
CA LEU A 178 8.60 6.26 18.88
C LEU A 178 8.80 6.38 20.39
N SER A 179 8.40 7.50 20.99
CA SER A 179 8.47 7.69 22.44
C SER A 179 7.64 6.63 23.18
N ALA A 180 6.44 6.31 22.69
CA ALA A 180 5.60 5.26 23.24
C ALA A 180 6.21 3.85 23.09
N ILE A 181 6.89 3.57 21.96
CA ILE A 181 7.62 2.31 21.76
C ILE A 181 8.82 2.21 22.71
N ARG A 182 9.58 3.29 22.89
CA ARG A 182 10.74 3.35 23.79
C ARG A 182 10.32 3.15 25.24
N LYS A 183 9.25 3.82 25.69
CA LYS A 183 8.71 3.67 27.05
C LYS A 183 8.31 2.21 27.35
N LYS A 184 7.54 1.57 26.47
CA LYS A 184 7.15 0.16 26.62
C LYS A 184 8.35 -0.79 26.65
N SER A 185 9.37 -0.51 25.82
CA SER A 185 10.60 -1.30 25.81
C SER A 185 11.45 -1.12 27.08
N TYR A 186 11.36 0.03 27.73
CA TYR A 186 12.06 0.33 28.98
C TYR A 186 11.37 -0.36 30.17
N GLU A 187 10.03 -0.28 30.24
CA GLU A 187 9.21 -0.96 31.25
C GLU A 187 9.40 -2.49 31.22
N GLN A 188 9.45 -3.10 30.03
CA GLN A 188 9.73 -4.54 29.88
C GLN A 188 11.14 -4.95 30.37
N ARG A 189 12.14 -4.07 30.25
CA ARG A 189 13.51 -4.34 30.73
C ARG A 189 13.64 -4.16 32.24
N LEU A 190 12.86 -3.26 32.83
CA LEU A 190 12.81 -3.08 34.29
C LEU A 190 12.08 -4.25 34.97
N GLY A 191 10.96 -4.71 34.40
CA GLY A 191 10.24 -5.90 34.90
C GLY A 191 11.06 -7.19 34.79
N ALA A 192 11.89 -7.34 33.76
CA ALA A 192 12.77 -8.50 33.60
C ALA A 192 14.02 -8.50 34.51
N LYS A 193 14.31 -7.39 35.21
CA LYS A 193 15.40 -7.29 36.21
C LYS A 193 14.91 -7.44 37.66
N SER A 194 13.59 -7.57 37.85
CA SER A 194 12.93 -7.66 39.16
C SER A 194 12.49 -9.08 39.53
N ASN A 195 12.77 -10.08 38.67
CA ASN A 195 12.61 -11.51 38.91
C ASN A 195 13.98 -12.18 38.79
#